data_AF-A0A376VD46-F1
#
_entry.id   AF-A0A376VD46-F1
#
_cell.length_a   1.000
_cell.length_b   1.000
_cell.length_c   1.000
_cell.angle_alpha   90.00
_cell.angle_beta   90.00
_cell.angle_gamma   90.00
#
_symmetry.space_group_name_H-M   'P 1'
#
loop_
_entity.id
_entity.type
_entity.pdbx_description
1 polymer ?
#
loop_
_entity_poly.entity_id
_entity_poly.type
_entity_poly.pdbx_seq_one_letter_code
_entity_poly.pdbx_strand_id
1 'polypeptide(L)'
;MVGAGLTDKRAWLELIADGHHVHPAAMSLCCCCAKERIVLITDAMQAAGMPDGRYTLCGEEVQMHGGVVRTASGGLAGSTLSVDAAVAQHG
;
A
#
# COMPACT_ATOMS: atom_id res chain seq x y z
N MET A 1 -11.59 9.09 -6.75
CA MET A 1 -11.31 9.73 -5.46
C MET A 1 -9.96 10.45 -5.40
N VAL A 2 -8.98 10.09 -6.24
CA VAL A 2 -7.64 10.73 -6.26
C VAL A 2 -7.68 12.26 -6.35
N GLY A 3 -8.40 12.82 -7.34
CA GLY A 3 -8.52 14.27 -7.49
C GLY A 3 -9.06 14.95 -6.23
N ALA A 4 -10.16 14.44 -5.67
CA ALA A 4 -10.75 14.97 -4.44
C ALA A 4 -9.78 14.91 -3.25
N GLY A 5 -9.07 13.80 -3.05
CA GLY A 5 -8.08 13.70 -1.96
C GLY A 5 -6.93 14.70 -2.12
N LEU A 6 -6.40 14.84 -3.34
CA LEU A 6 -5.30 15.77 -3.63
C LEU A 6 -5.73 17.24 -3.53
N THR A 7 -6.97 17.59 -3.88
CA THR A 7 -7.42 18.99 -3.96
C THR A 7 -8.21 19.49 -2.74
N ASP A 8 -8.96 18.63 -2.04
CA ASP A 8 -9.69 19.04 -0.83
C ASP A 8 -8.74 19.06 0.37
N LYS A 9 -8.46 20.26 0.89
CA LYS A 9 -7.53 20.47 2.01
C LYS A 9 -7.97 19.84 3.33
N ARG A 10 -9.24 19.39 3.43
CA ARG A 10 -9.77 18.72 4.63
C ARG A 10 -9.53 17.20 4.60
N ALA A 11 -9.23 16.64 3.44
CA ALA A 11 -8.98 15.20 3.31
C ALA A 11 -7.59 14.84 3.84
N TRP A 12 -7.45 13.67 4.45
CA TRP A 12 -6.15 13.05 4.70
C TRP A 12 -5.99 11.88 3.73
N LEU A 13 -4.76 11.62 3.28
CA LEU A 13 -4.47 10.61 2.28
C LEU A 13 -3.65 9.50 2.94
N GLU A 14 -4.25 8.33 3.09
CA GLU A 14 -3.52 7.13 3.40
C GLU A 14 -2.73 6.66 2.17
N LEU A 15 -1.46 6.31 2.36
CA LEU A 15 -0.56 5.89 1.30
C LEU A 15 0.17 4.60 1.69
N ILE A 16 -0.03 3.55 0.90
CA ILE A 16 0.77 2.32 0.95
C ILE A 16 2.01 2.53 0.08
N ALA A 17 3.15 2.77 0.71
CA ALA A 17 4.41 3.09 0.05
C ALA A 17 5.24 1.82 -0.25
N ASP A 18 4.67 0.87 -1.01
CA ASP A 18 5.36 -0.39 -1.38
C ASP A 18 5.77 -0.48 -2.86
N GLY A 19 5.42 0.52 -3.67
CA GLY A 19 5.76 0.58 -5.10
C GLY A 19 4.89 -0.31 -5.99
N HIS A 20 3.97 -1.10 -5.41
CA HIS A 20 3.08 -2.01 -6.12
C HIS A 20 1.63 -1.51 -6.09
N HIS A 21 1.18 -1.01 -4.94
CA HIS A 21 -0.14 -0.38 -4.80
C HIS A 21 -0.20 0.98 -5.48
N VAL A 22 0.88 1.75 -5.37
CA VAL A 22 1.01 3.09 -5.96
C VAL A 22 2.33 3.16 -6.69
N HIS A 23 2.32 3.62 -7.93
CA HIS A 23 3.55 3.83 -8.68
C HIS A 23 4.39 4.95 -8.04
N PRO A 24 5.74 4.86 -7.98
CA PRO A 24 6.59 5.87 -7.34
C PRO A 24 6.31 7.31 -7.79
N ALA A 25 6.08 7.54 -9.09
CA ALA A 25 5.72 8.87 -9.60
C ALA A 25 4.41 9.43 -9.02
N ALA A 26 3.41 8.58 -8.75
CA ALA A 26 2.16 8.99 -8.11
C ALA A 26 2.39 9.29 -6.61
N MET A 27 3.28 8.56 -5.93
CA MET A 27 3.69 8.91 -4.57
C MET A 27 4.34 10.29 -4.51
N SER A 28 5.24 10.60 -5.45
CA SER A 28 5.86 11.93 -5.56
C SER A 28 4.81 13.04 -5.74
N LEU A 29 3.81 12.80 -6.58
CA LEU A 29 2.68 13.74 -6.76
C LEU A 29 1.90 13.93 -5.45
N CYS A 30 1.59 12.85 -4.72
CA CYS A 30 0.97 12.94 -3.40
C CYS A 30 1.82 13.80 -2.46
N CYS A 31 3.13 13.58 -2.40
CA CYS A 31 4.05 14.37 -1.55
C CYS A 31 4.01 15.87 -1.89
N CYS A 32 3.99 16.22 -3.18
CA CYS A 32 3.90 17.61 -3.61
C CYS A 32 2.55 18.27 -3.30
N CYS A 33 1.44 17.55 -3.48
CA CYS A 33 0.09 18.11 -3.41
C CYS A 33 -0.55 18.03 -2.02
N ALA A 34 -0.31 16.95 -1.29
CA ALA A 34 -0.95 16.69 0.01
C ALA A 34 -0.03 16.98 1.21
N LYS A 35 1.30 16.95 1.03
CA LYS A 35 2.30 17.34 2.03
C LYS A 35 2.02 16.68 3.40
N GLU A 36 1.83 17.47 4.46
CA GLU A 36 1.55 17.01 5.82
C GLU A 36 0.26 16.19 5.98
N ARG A 37 -0.61 16.18 4.96
CA ARG A 37 -1.87 15.41 4.98
C ARG A 37 -1.69 13.95 4.54
N ILE A 38 -0.46 13.50 4.29
CA ILE A 38 -0.18 12.10 3.97
C ILE A 38 0.03 11.31 5.26
N VAL A 39 -0.66 10.19 5.37
CA VAL A 39 -0.47 9.19 6.42
C VAL A 39 0.08 7.94 5.77
N LEU A 40 1.31 7.56 6.08
CA LEU A 40 1.84 6.27 5.66
C LEU A 40 1.09 5.16 6.39
N ILE A 41 0.56 4.21 5.63
CA ILE A 41 -0.04 2.99 6.16
C ILE A 41 0.64 1.80 5.51
N THR A 42 0.60 0.65 6.17
CA THR A 42 1.10 -0.58 5.56
C THR A 42 0.02 -1.31 4.78
N ASP A 43 -1.24 -1.24 5.22
CA ASP A 43 -2.29 -2.19 4.83
C ASP A 43 -1.82 -3.65 4.94
N ALA A 44 -0.97 -3.91 5.94
CA ALA A 44 -0.35 -5.22 6.15
C ALA A 44 -1.41 -6.26 6.48
N MET A 45 -1.35 -7.41 5.79
CA MET A 45 -2.19 -8.57 6.06
C MET A 45 -1.38 -9.71 6.69
N GLN A 46 -2.02 -10.84 7.02
CA GLN A 46 -1.40 -11.96 7.76
C GLN A 46 -0.10 -12.52 7.16
N ALA A 47 0.15 -12.30 5.86
CA ALA A 47 1.37 -12.73 5.17
C ALA A 47 2.56 -11.79 5.41
N ALA A 48 2.37 -10.62 6.03
CA ALA A 48 3.46 -9.71 6.35
C ALA A 48 4.48 -10.39 7.29
N GLY A 49 5.74 -10.45 6.87
CA GLY A 49 6.82 -11.12 7.59
C GLY A 49 6.84 -12.65 7.48
N MET A 50 5.96 -13.22 6.66
CA MET A 50 5.86 -14.66 6.42
C MET A 50 6.52 -15.06 5.08
N PRO A 51 6.86 -16.35 4.84
CA PRO A 51 7.38 -16.79 3.55
C PRO A 51 6.29 -16.80 2.45
N ASP A 52 6.70 -16.76 1.18
CA ASP A 52 5.78 -16.91 0.04
C ASP A 52 4.89 -18.16 0.18
N GLY A 53 3.61 -18.03 -0.15
CA GLY A 53 2.64 -19.08 0.11
C GLY A 53 1.19 -18.66 -0.09
N ARG A 54 0.28 -19.58 0.27
CA ARG A 54 -1.17 -19.35 0.27
C ARG A 54 -1.61 -18.84 1.62
N TYR A 55 -2.48 -17.84 1.60
CA TYR A 55 -3.06 -17.18 2.77
C TYR A 55 -4.55 -16.93 2.53
N THR A 56 -5.22 -16.41 3.55
CA THR A 56 -6.61 -15.95 3.42
C THR A 56 -6.72 -14.45 3.68
N LEU A 57 -7.66 -13.79 3.04
CA LEU A 57 -8.03 -12.42 3.39
C LEU A 57 -9.54 -12.32 3.34
N CYS A 58 -10.16 -12.00 4.48
CA CYS A 58 -11.61 -11.94 4.61
C CYS A 58 -12.35 -13.22 4.16
N GLY A 59 -11.71 -14.39 4.35
CA GLY A 59 -12.28 -15.68 3.96
C GLY A 59 -11.97 -16.14 2.53
N GLU A 60 -11.35 -15.29 1.71
CA GLU A 60 -10.93 -15.61 0.34
C GLU A 60 -9.48 -16.09 0.30
N GLU A 61 -9.16 -17.08 -0.53
CA GLU A 61 -7.76 -17.48 -0.76
C GLU A 61 -7.01 -16.42 -1.57
N VAL A 62 -5.79 -16.12 -1.14
CA VAL A 62 -4.83 -15.24 -1.81
C VAL A 62 -3.47 -15.91 -1.86
N GLN A 63 -2.67 -15.55 -2.87
CA GLN A 63 -1.33 -16.09 -3.07
C GLN A 63 -0.32 -14.95 -2.93
N MET A 64 0.69 -15.17 -2.09
CA MET A 64 1.87 -14.34 -2.04
C MET A 64 2.96 -14.92 -2.94
N HIS A 65 3.57 -14.05 -3.75
CA HIS A 65 4.76 -14.35 -4.52
C HIS A 65 5.67 -13.12 -4.58
N GLY A 66 6.94 -13.28 -4.18
CA GLY A 66 7.90 -12.19 -4.09
C GLY A 66 7.45 -11.08 -3.14
N GLY A 67 6.75 -11.44 -2.05
CA GLY A 67 6.16 -10.47 -1.12
C GLY A 67 4.92 -9.72 -1.64
N VAL A 68 4.43 -9.99 -2.85
CA VAL A 68 3.20 -9.36 -3.37
C VAL A 68 2.03 -10.31 -3.25
N VAL A 69 0.96 -9.88 -2.58
CA VAL A 69 -0.24 -10.69 -2.36
C VAL A 69 -1.28 -10.37 -3.43
N ARG A 70 -1.79 -11.43 -4.08
CA ARG A 70 -2.82 -11.31 -5.12
C ARG A 70 -3.97 -12.28 -4.92
N THR A 71 -5.17 -11.84 -5.28
CA THR A 71 -6.34 -12.71 -5.45
C THR A 71 -6.17 -13.64 -6.66
N ALA A 72 -7.02 -14.66 -6.79
CA ALA A 72 -7.06 -15.52 -7.97
C ALA A 72 -7.30 -14.77 -9.29
N SER A 73 -7.94 -13.59 -9.24
CA SER A 73 -8.16 -12.72 -10.40
C SER A 73 -6.97 -11.82 -10.74
N GLY A 74 -5.91 -11.83 -9.94
CA GLY A 74 -4.68 -11.05 -10.12
C GLY A 74 -4.68 -9.67 -9.44
N GLY A 75 -5.81 -9.24 -8.87
CA GLY A 75 -5.89 -8.00 -8.07
C GLY A 75 -5.05 -8.08 -6.80
N LEU A 76 -4.47 -6.96 -6.36
CA LEU A 76 -3.75 -6.83 -5.09
C LEU A 76 -4.69 -7.08 -3.91
N ALA A 77 -4.18 -7.71 -2.84
CA ALA A 77 -4.98 -8.10 -1.68
C ALA A 77 -4.21 -7.86 -0.37
N GLY A 78 -4.27 -6.62 0.13
CA GLY A 78 -3.41 -6.14 1.20
C GLY A 78 -1.94 -6.07 0.78
N SER A 79 -1.09 -5.61 1.71
CA SER A 79 0.35 -5.56 1.52
C SER A 79 1.08 -6.46 2.52
N THR A 80 2.39 -6.59 2.32
CA THR A 80 3.33 -7.17 3.29
C THR A 80 4.33 -6.12 3.80
N LEU A 81 4.09 -4.84 3.48
CA LEU A 81 4.94 -3.72 3.87
C LEU A 81 5.01 -3.62 5.41
N SER A 82 6.21 -3.46 5.94
CA SER A 82 6.42 -3.13 7.35
C SER A 82 6.54 -1.60 7.54
N VAL A 83 6.30 -1.12 8.76
CA VAL A 83 6.34 0.33 9.05
C VAL A 83 7.74 0.90 8.82
N ASP A 84 8.79 0.18 9.22
CA ASP A 84 10.18 0.59 9.01
C ASP A 84 10.53 0.67 7.52
N ALA A 85 10.08 -0.29 6.71
CA ALA A 85 10.26 -0.26 5.26
C ALA A 85 9.50 0.92 4.62
N ALA A 86 8.29 1.21 5.09
CA ALA A 86 7.50 2.35 4.60
C ALA A 86 8.22 3.70 4.81
N VAL A 87 8.93 3.85 5.95
CA VAL A 87 9.72 5.05 6.24
C VAL A 87 11.04 5.07 5.45
N ALA A 88 11.69 3.92 5.28
CA ALA A 88 12.98 3.82 4.59
C ALA A 88 12.90 4.18 3.10
N GLN A 89 11.74 4.04 2.46
CA GLN A 89 11.55 4.37 1.04
C GLN A 89 11.56 5.88 0.73
N HIS A 90 11.70 6.74 1.75
CA HIS A 90 11.74 8.21 1.62
C HIS A 90 13.07 8.86 2.08
N GLY A 91 14.17 8.10 2.09
CA GLY A 91 15.53 8.60 2.34
C GLY A 91 16.30 8.96 1.08
#